data_AF-A0A371PV51-F1
#
_entry.id   AF-A0A371PV51-F1
#
_cell.length_a   1.000
_cell.length_b   1.000
_cell.length_c   1.000
_cell.angle_alpha   90.00
_cell.angle_beta   90.00
_cell.angle_gamma   90.00
#
_symmetry.space_group_name_H-M   'P 1'
#
loop_
_entity.id
_entity.type
_entity.pdbx_description
1 polymer ?
#
loop_
_entity_poly.entity_id
_entity_poly.type
_entity_poly.pdbx_seq_one_letter_code
_entity_poly.pdbx_strand_id
1 'polypeptide(L)'
;MRERPGSDVCEHCGAAVDDEAGNGTGTSGTGTPAGPERPARRRDRDEVGRARNARPRDGLGRPLPYGAPGVARQPEGVSRTPAQSLAEAQRLLDAGMPFHAHEVLEDAWKAAPEAERELWRGLAQLAVGLTHAARGNAVGGRSLLDRGTAAIAPYADAVPYGIDIAGLIAWARELTGHLAGPGTTVPAAGSAPRLRAAGGRSGNHPAVDGAGDRPAADG
;
A
#
# COMPACT_ATOMS: atom_id res chain seq x y z
N MET A 1 20.21 -25.30 4.55
CA MET A 1 19.08 -25.02 3.63
C MET A 1 17.91 -25.91 4.01
N ARG A 2 16.97 -25.45 4.84
CA ARG A 2 15.68 -26.12 5.05
C ARG A 2 14.59 -25.06 4.93
N GLU A 3 13.75 -25.22 3.92
CA GLU A 3 12.55 -24.43 3.67
C GLU A 3 11.53 -24.69 4.78
N ARG A 4 10.91 -23.63 5.29
CA ARG A 4 9.77 -23.72 6.22
C ARG A 4 8.49 -23.60 5.40
N PRO A 5 7.60 -24.60 5.39
CA PRO A 5 6.33 -24.52 4.68
C PRO A 5 5.31 -23.75 5.53
N GLY A 6 4.72 -22.69 4.96
CA GLY A 6 3.51 -22.04 5.52
C GLY A 6 3.59 -20.55 5.88
N SER A 7 4.47 -19.75 5.28
CA SER A 7 4.43 -18.29 5.44
C SER A 7 3.42 -17.65 4.48
N ASP A 8 2.22 -17.33 4.96
CA ASP A 8 1.31 -16.36 4.31
C ASP A 8 1.82 -14.92 4.56
N VAL A 9 3.11 -14.70 4.30
CA VAL A 9 3.81 -13.42 4.37
C VAL A 9 4.04 -13.01 2.91
N CYS A 10 3.64 -11.81 2.51
CA CYS A 10 4.30 -11.20 1.36
C CYS A 10 5.74 -10.91 1.80
N GLU A 11 6.65 -11.85 1.52
CA GLU A 11 8.03 -11.94 2.03
C GLU A 11 8.94 -10.75 1.65
N HIS A 12 8.38 -9.65 1.13
CA HIS A 12 9.15 -8.56 0.54
C HIS A 12 8.78 -7.16 1.07
N CYS A 13 7.52 -6.87 1.47
CA CYS A 13 7.14 -5.52 1.92
C CYS A 13 7.09 -5.32 3.46
N GLY A 14 7.15 -6.41 4.24
CA GLY A 14 7.13 -6.38 5.70
C GLY A 14 5.76 -6.08 6.33
N ALA A 15 4.66 -6.40 5.64
CA ALA A 15 3.29 -6.35 6.19
C ALA A 15 2.96 -7.68 6.89
N ALA A 16 2.68 -7.66 8.19
CA ALA A 16 2.12 -8.81 8.90
C ALA A 16 0.62 -8.89 8.60
N VAL A 17 0.12 -10.07 8.25
CA VAL A 17 -1.31 -10.35 8.25
C VAL A 17 -1.71 -10.73 9.67
N ASP A 18 -2.68 -10.01 10.25
CA ASP A 18 -3.31 -10.43 11.48
C ASP A 18 -4.23 -11.62 11.17
N ASP A 19 -3.90 -12.77 11.74
CA ASP A 19 -4.65 -14.01 11.71
C ASP A 19 -5.86 -13.88 12.67
N GLU A 20 -6.94 -13.24 12.22
CA GLU A 20 -8.20 -13.21 12.98
C GLU A 20 -8.93 -14.57 12.82
N ALA A 21 -8.43 -15.59 13.54
CA ALA A 21 -9.20 -16.74 14.01
C ALA A 21 -8.41 -17.60 15.03
N GLY A 22 -8.61 -17.39 16.34
CA GLY A 22 -8.23 -18.41 17.31
C GLY A 22 -8.13 -17.98 18.77
N ASN A 23 -9.27 -17.78 19.43
CA ASN A 23 -9.35 -17.79 20.89
C ASN A 23 -8.81 -19.14 21.43
N GLY A 24 -7.81 -19.10 22.29
CA GLY A 24 -7.14 -20.30 22.81
C GLY A 24 -6.45 -20.03 24.15
N THR A 25 -7.22 -19.68 25.17
CA THR A 25 -6.77 -19.69 26.57
C THR A 25 -6.38 -21.13 26.94
N GLY A 26 -5.10 -21.36 27.18
CA GLY A 26 -4.60 -22.66 27.64
C GLY A 26 -4.90 -22.89 29.12
N THR A 27 -5.47 -24.04 29.46
CA THR A 27 -5.28 -24.70 30.77
C THR A 27 -5.47 -26.21 30.61
N SER A 28 -4.67 -26.97 31.35
CA SER A 28 -4.29 -28.39 31.19
C SER A 28 -5.32 -29.46 31.60
N GLY A 29 -5.25 -30.63 30.95
CA GLY A 29 -5.66 -31.98 31.42
C GLY A 29 -7.18 -32.27 31.45
N THR A 30 -7.74 -33.43 31.07
CA THR A 30 -7.28 -34.82 31.01
C THR A 30 -8.36 -35.67 30.27
N GLY A 31 -7.98 -36.63 29.41
CA GLY A 31 -8.71 -37.92 29.17
C GLY A 31 -9.91 -38.03 28.17
N THR A 32 -9.65 -38.66 27.00
CA THR A 32 -10.47 -39.71 26.27
C THR A 32 -11.88 -39.38 25.69
N PRO A 33 -12.40 -40.05 24.62
CA PRO A 33 -11.85 -40.51 23.32
C PRO A 33 -12.56 -39.91 22.06
N ALA A 34 -12.09 -40.32 20.89
CA ALA A 34 -12.50 -40.04 19.50
C ALA A 34 -13.98 -39.64 19.23
N GLY A 35 -14.17 -38.43 18.68
CA GLY A 35 -15.37 -37.98 17.96
C GLY A 35 -15.06 -37.81 16.46
N PRO A 36 -16.09 -37.77 15.58
CA PRO A 36 -15.92 -37.84 14.14
C PRO A 36 -15.12 -36.65 13.61
N GLU A 37 -14.09 -36.95 12.81
CA GLU A 37 -13.19 -35.97 12.20
C GLU A 37 -13.98 -34.92 11.40
N ARG A 38 -13.93 -33.67 11.84
CA ARG A 38 -14.39 -32.53 11.02
C ARG A 38 -13.57 -32.55 9.73
N PRO A 39 -14.17 -32.53 8.53
CA PRO A 39 -13.40 -32.55 7.30
C PRO A 39 -12.54 -31.28 7.26
N ALA A 40 -11.22 -31.48 7.34
CA ALA A 40 -10.25 -30.44 7.13
C ALA A 40 -10.56 -29.79 5.78
N ARG A 41 -10.90 -28.49 5.78
CA ARG A 41 -11.09 -27.70 4.56
C ARG A 41 -9.81 -27.83 3.73
N ARG A 42 -9.81 -28.73 2.75
CA ARG A 42 -8.68 -28.94 1.84
C ARG A 42 -8.44 -27.61 1.14
N ARG A 43 -7.31 -26.97 1.46
CA ARG A 43 -6.79 -25.83 0.71
C ARG A 43 -6.65 -26.29 -0.74
N ASP A 44 -7.23 -25.53 -1.67
CA ASP A 44 -7.15 -25.82 -3.10
C ASP A 44 -5.68 -25.83 -3.53
N ARG A 45 -5.23 -26.89 -4.19
CA ARG A 45 -3.84 -27.10 -4.59
C ARG A 45 -3.79 -27.48 -6.06
N ASP A 46 -2.77 -27.01 -6.77
CA ASP A 46 -2.47 -27.52 -8.11
C ASP A 46 -1.91 -28.95 -8.07
N GLU A 47 -1.70 -29.52 -9.25
CA GLU A 47 -1.17 -30.88 -9.46
C GLU A 47 0.24 -31.06 -8.86
N VAL A 48 0.92 -29.97 -8.50
CA VAL A 48 2.25 -29.93 -7.88
C VAL A 48 2.17 -29.64 -6.37
N GLY A 49 0.95 -29.52 -5.81
CA GLY A 49 0.72 -29.28 -4.39
C GLY A 49 0.90 -27.82 -3.94
N ARG A 50 1.06 -26.87 -4.86
CA ARG A 50 1.05 -25.43 -4.52
C ARG A 50 -0.38 -24.98 -4.31
N ALA A 51 -0.60 -24.11 -3.32
CA ALA A 51 -1.93 -23.54 -3.08
C ALA A 51 -2.39 -22.79 -4.33
N ARG A 52 -3.45 -23.29 -4.99
CA ARG A 52 -4.12 -22.55 -6.06
C ARG A 52 -4.94 -21.48 -5.37
N ASN A 53 -4.50 -20.24 -5.50
CA ASN A 53 -5.25 -19.08 -5.03
C ASN A 53 -6.42 -18.79 -6.00
N ALA A 54 -7.24 -19.81 -6.30
CA ALA A 54 -8.35 -19.74 -7.26
C ALA A 54 -9.62 -19.15 -6.64
N ARG A 55 -9.62 -18.88 -5.33
CA ARG A 55 -10.76 -18.27 -4.64
C ARG A 55 -10.91 -16.81 -5.10
N PRO A 56 -12.08 -16.40 -5.63
CA PRO A 56 -12.32 -15.03 -6.06
C PRO A 56 -12.06 -14.03 -4.92
N ARG A 57 -11.61 -12.81 -5.24
CA ARG A 57 -11.30 -11.76 -4.25
C ARG A 57 -11.99 -10.44 -4.59
N ASP A 58 -12.26 -9.61 -3.61
CA ASP A 58 -12.75 -8.24 -3.84
C ASP A 58 -11.61 -7.27 -4.25
N GLY A 59 -11.95 -6.00 -4.52
CA GLY A 59 -10.97 -4.96 -4.87
C GLY A 59 -9.94 -4.66 -3.77
N LEU A 60 -10.25 -5.02 -2.52
CA LEU A 60 -9.33 -4.94 -1.39
C LEU A 60 -8.49 -6.21 -1.25
N GLY A 61 -8.73 -7.28 -1.99
CA GLY A 61 -8.04 -8.56 -1.92
C GLY A 61 -8.60 -9.56 -0.90
N ARG A 62 -9.77 -9.29 -0.29
CA ARG A 62 -10.41 -10.22 0.66
C ARG A 62 -11.04 -11.40 -0.09
N PRO A 63 -10.89 -12.64 0.40
CA PRO A 63 -11.52 -13.81 -0.23
C PRO A 63 -13.05 -13.76 -0.23
N LEU A 64 -13.66 -13.97 -1.40
CA LEU A 64 -15.11 -14.04 -1.60
C LEU A 64 -15.61 -15.49 -1.59
N PRO A 65 -16.92 -15.75 -1.37
CA PRO A 65 -17.51 -17.07 -1.59
C PRO A 65 -17.23 -17.60 -3.00
N TYR A 66 -17.13 -18.94 -3.14
CA TYR A 66 -17.02 -19.55 -4.47
C TYR A 66 -18.25 -19.22 -5.32
N GLY A 67 -18.04 -18.92 -6.61
CA GLY A 67 -19.10 -18.50 -7.53
C GLY A 67 -19.45 -17.02 -7.49
N ALA A 68 -18.95 -16.25 -6.52
CA ALA A 68 -19.06 -14.79 -6.56
C ALA A 68 -18.10 -14.22 -7.62
N PRO A 69 -18.50 -13.16 -8.36
CA PRO A 69 -17.57 -12.48 -9.26
C PRO A 69 -16.48 -11.81 -8.42
N GLY A 70 -15.23 -12.21 -8.66
CA GLY A 70 -14.06 -11.56 -8.07
C GLY A 70 -13.42 -10.58 -9.03
N VAL A 71 -12.56 -9.74 -8.47
CA VAL A 71 -11.63 -8.91 -9.23
C VAL A 71 -10.38 -9.74 -9.51
N ALA A 72 -9.97 -9.78 -10.78
CA ALA A 72 -8.73 -10.43 -11.18
C ALA A 72 -7.52 -9.67 -10.61
N ARG A 73 -6.54 -10.41 -10.06
CA ARG A 73 -5.27 -9.83 -9.64
C ARG A 73 -4.57 -9.16 -10.80
N GLN A 74 -3.70 -8.19 -10.51
CA GLN A 74 -2.88 -7.61 -11.56
C GLN A 74 -1.95 -8.69 -12.14
N PRO A 75 -1.72 -8.69 -13.47
CA PRO A 75 -0.74 -9.58 -14.06
C PRO A 75 0.64 -9.26 -13.48
N GLU A 76 1.25 -10.25 -12.83
CA GLU A 76 2.59 -10.15 -12.24
C GLU A 76 3.65 -10.05 -13.35
N GLY A 77 4.70 -9.24 -13.13
CA GLY A 77 5.87 -9.18 -14.02
C GLY A 77 5.66 -8.38 -15.31
N VAL A 78 4.61 -7.55 -15.38
CA VAL A 78 4.42 -6.64 -16.51
C VAL A 78 5.39 -5.47 -16.39
N SER A 79 6.34 -5.41 -17.32
CA SER A 79 7.30 -4.30 -17.40
C SER A 79 6.58 -3.00 -17.78
N ARG A 80 6.66 -2.01 -16.89
CA ARG A 80 6.11 -0.65 -17.07
C ARG A 80 7.22 0.36 -16.81
N THR A 81 7.21 1.46 -17.56
CA THR A 81 8.03 2.64 -17.21
C THR A 81 7.56 3.25 -15.88
N PRO A 82 8.41 3.99 -15.16
CA PRO A 82 8.02 4.72 -13.95
C PRO A 82 6.70 5.51 -14.08
N ALA A 83 6.55 6.26 -15.19
CA ALA A 83 5.34 7.05 -15.44
C ALA A 83 4.10 6.18 -15.63
N GLN A 84 4.21 5.05 -16.34
CA GLN A 84 3.11 4.10 -16.53
C GLN A 84 2.73 3.40 -15.23
N SER A 85 3.70 3.02 -14.40
CA SER A 85 3.45 2.41 -13.09
C SER A 85 2.70 3.38 -12.18
N LEU A 86 3.11 4.64 -12.12
CA LEU A 86 2.43 5.67 -11.32
C LEU A 86 1.02 5.96 -11.85
N ALA A 87 0.82 6.06 -13.17
CA ALA A 87 -0.48 6.30 -13.76
C ALA A 87 -1.46 5.14 -13.50
N GLU A 88 -1.00 3.89 -13.65
CA GLU A 88 -1.83 2.71 -13.38
C GLU A 88 -2.14 2.56 -11.89
N ALA A 89 -1.14 2.76 -11.01
CA ALA A 89 -1.37 2.76 -9.57
C ALA A 89 -2.38 3.84 -9.16
N GLN A 90 -2.30 5.06 -9.71
CA GLN A 90 -3.28 6.12 -9.44
C GLN A 90 -4.68 5.71 -9.90
N ARG A 91 -4.83 5.16 -11.11
CA ARG A 91 -6.13 4.70 -11.63
C ARG A 91 -6.76 3.65 -10.71
N LEU A 92 -5.96 2.74 -10.19
CA LEU A 92 -6.41 1.70 -9.26
C LEU A 92 -6.77 2.28 -7.88
N LEU A 93 -5.99 3.23 -7.36
CA LEU A 93 -6.31 3.93 -6.11
C LEU A 93 -7.63 4.69 -6.22
N ASP A 94 -7.82 5.43 -7.31
CA ASP A 94 -9.06 6.18 -7.59
C ASP A 94 -10.27 5.24 -7.72
N ALA A 95 -10.07 4.01 -8.21
CA ALA A 95 -11.10 2.98 -8.28
C ALA A 95 -11.33 2.24 -6.93
N GLY A 96 -10.66 2.65 -5.85
CA GLY A 96 -10.79 1.99 -4.55
C GLY A 96 -10.13 0.62 -4.48
N MET A 97 -9.11 0.38 -5.30
CA MET A 97 -8.36 -0.88 -5.40
C MET A 97 -6.90 -0.74 -4.91
N PRO A 98 -6.66 -0.30 -3.67
CA PRO A 98 -5.30 -0.04 -3.16
C PRO A 98 -4.42 -1.29 -3.10
N PHE A 99 -5.00 -2.49 -2.94
CA PHE A 99 -4.23 -3.74 -2.96
C PHE A 99 -3.63 -3.98 -4.36
N HIS A 100 -4.40 -3.75 -5.42
CA HIS A 100 -3.95 -3.90 -6.79
C HIS A 100 -2.94 -2.80 -7.16
N ALA A 101 -3.12 -1.58 -6.63
CA ALA A 101 -2.12 -0.52 -6.78
C ALA A 101 -0.79 -0.90 -6.11
N HIS A 102 -0.83 -1.55 -4.94
CA HIS A 102 0.35 -2.11 -4.28
C HIS A 102 1.07 -3.13 -5.19
N GLU A 103 0.35 -4.04 -5.86
CA GLU A 103 0.97 -5.02 -6.77
C GLU A 103 1.75 -4.31 -7.91
N VAL A 104 1.16 -3.27 -8.51
CA VAL A 104 1.82 -2.47 -9.57
C VAL A 104 3.07 -1.75 -9.06
N LEU A 105 3.01 -1.17 -7.85
CA LEU A 105 4.13 -0.45 -7.25
C LEU A 105 5.24 -1.41 -6.77
N GLU A 106 4.88 -2.64 -6.38
CA GLU A 106 5.84 -3.68 -6.03
C GLU A 106 6.61 -4.16 -7.27
N ASP A 107 5.95 -4.35 -8.40
CA ASP A 107 6.63 -4.67 -9.67
C ASP A 107 7.59 -3.55 -10.08
N ALA A 108 7.18 -2.29 -9.92
CA ALA A 108 8.06 -1.14 -10.15
C ALA A 108 9.27 -1.13 -9.18
N TRP A 109 9.06 -1.48 -7.92
CA TRP A 109 10.13 -1.62 -6.93
C TRP A 109 11.15 -2.70 -7.31
N LYS A 110 10.68 -3.88 -7.75
CA LYS A 110 11.55 -4.98 -8.21
C LYS A 110 12.38 -4.60 -9.43
N ALA A 111 11.83 -3.77 -10.31
CA ALA A 111 12.49 -3.27 -11.51
C ALA A 111 13.35 -2.01 -11.28
N ALA A 112 13.25 -1.36 -10.13
CA ALA A 112 13.87 -0.07 -9.88
C ALA A 112 15.41 -0.15 -9.76
N PRO A 113 16.13 0.89 -10.25
CA PRO A 113 17.52 1.10 -9.91
C PRO A 113 17.72 1.18 -8.39
N GLU A 114 18.91 0.81 -7.92
CA GLU A 114 19.22 0.76 -6.49
C GLU A 114 18.96 2.09 -5.77
N ALA A 115 19.32 3.21 -6.41
CA ALA A 115 19.15 4.56 -5.87
C ALA A 115 17.68 4.97 -5.63
N GLU A 116 16.71 4.28 -6.24
CA GLU A 116 15.28 4.59 -6.13
C GLU A 116 14.49 3.45 -5.47
N ARG A 117 15.16 2.36 -5.10
CA ARG A 117 14.51 1.14 -4.63
C ARG A 117 13.64 1.41 -3.39
N GLU A 118 14.14 2.22 -2.45
CA GLU A 118 13.37 2.56 -1.24
C GLU A 118 12.20 3.52 -1.53
N LEU A 119 12.30 4.39 -2.54
CA LEU A 119 11.16 5.21 -2.98
C LEU A 119 9.99 4.33 -3.41
N TRP A 120 10.23 3.40 -4.33
CA TRP A 120 9.19 2.51 -4.86
C TRP A 120 8.62 1.58 -3.79
N ARG A 121 9.48 1.07 -2.90
CA ARG A 121 9.06 0.30 -1.73
C ARG A 121 8.15 1.12 -0.82
N GLY A 122 8.50 2.38 -0.56
CA GLY A 122 7.69 3.30 0.23
C GLY A 122 6.30 3.54 -0.37
N LEU A 123 6.22 3.76 -1.69
CA LEU A 123 4.93 3.89 -2.39
C LEU A 123 4.07 2.63 -2.27
N ALA A 124 4.67 1.44 -2.43
CA ALA A 124 3.96 0.18 -2.24
C ALA A 124 3.44 0.02 -0.80
N GLN A 125 4.23 0.44 0.20
CA GLN A 125 3.82 0.45 1.61
C GLN A 125 2.65 1.41 1.88
N LEU A 126 2.62 2.59 1.27
CA LEU A 126 1.49 3.52 1.39
C LEU A 126 0.20 2.91 0.83
N ALA A 127 0.25 2.27 -0.34
CA ALA A 127 -0.91 1.63 -0.95
C ALA A 127 -1.45 0.45 -0.10
N VAL A 128 -0.58 -0.42 0.40
CA VAL A 128 -1.01 -1.52 1.28
C VAL A 128 -1.42 -1.02 2.67
N GLY A 129 -0.85 0.08 3.17
CA GLY A 129 -1.31 0.77 4.38
C GLY A 129 -2.75 1.24 4.26
N LEU A 130 -3.12 1.87 3.14
CA LEU A 130 -4.52 2.21 2.82
C LEU A 130 -5.40 0.96 2.71
N THR A 131 -4.89 -0.15 2.18
CA THR A 131 -5.63 -1.42 2.15
C THR A 131 -5.97 -1.91 3.56
N HIS A 132 -5.02 -1.87 4.50
CA HIS A 132 -5.27 -2.26 5.89
C HIS A 132 -6.27 -1.31 6.58
N ALA A 133 -6.12 0.00 6.37
CA ALA A 133 -7.05 1.01 6.88
C ALA A 133 -8.48 0.78 6.37
N ALA A 134 -8.66 0.57 5.06
CA ALA A 134 -9.96 0.25 4.47
C ALA A 134 -10.53 -1.09 4.96
N ARG A 135 -9.66 -2.01 5.39
CA ARG A 135 -10.06 -3.29 5.95
C ARG A 135 -10.40 -3.25 7.45
N GLY A 136 -10.23 -2.11 8.13
CA GLY A 136 -10.48 -1.96 9.57
C GLY A 136 -9.29 -2.32 10.45
N ASN A 137 -8.14 -2.64 9.85
CA ASN A 137 -6.90 -2.88 10.57
C ASN A 137 -6.15 -1.55 10.74
N ALA A 138 -6.60 -0.75 11.70
CA ALA A 138 -6.03 0.55 12.02
C ALA A 138 -4.57 0.46 12.50
N VAL A 139 -4.20 -0.58 13.25
CA VAL A 139 -2.82 -0.74 13.77
C VAL A 139 -1.85 -1.04 12.63
N GLY A 140 -2.14 -2.06 11.82
CA GLY A 140 -1.34 -2.42 10.66
C GLY A 140 -1.30 -1.31 9.61
N GLY A 141 -2.44 -0.64 9.38
CA GLY A 141 -2.54 0.50 8.46
C GLY A 141 -1.58 1.63 8.84
N ARG A 142 -1.63 2.11 10.10
CA ARG A 142 -0.73 3.16 10.59
C ARG A 142 0.75 2.75 10.49
N SER A 143 1.09 1.54 10.93
CA SER A 143 2.47 1.03 10.86
C SER A 143 3.05 1.02 9.42
N LEU A 144 2.23 0.70 8.43
CA LEU A 144 2.63 0.71 7.02
C LEU A 144 2.70 2.12 6.44
N LEU A 145 1.75 2.98 6.78
CA LEU A 145 1.75 4.39 6.37
C LEU A 145 2.98 5.14 6.92
N ASP A 146 3.32 4.93 8.19
CA ASP A 146 4.47 5.56 8.83
C ASP A 146 5.80 5.09 8.21
N ARG A 147 5.95 3.78 7.96
CA ARG A 147 7.13 3.23 7.27
C ARG A 147 7.24 3.72 5.83
N GLY A 148 6.14 3.72 5.09
CA GLY A 148 6.11 4.21 3.72
C GLY A 148 6.51 5.69 3.64
N THR A 149 5.98 6.50 4.56
CA THR A 149 6.34 7.93 4.73
C THR A 149 7.84 8.09 5.00
N ALA A 150 8.39 7.32 5.93
CA ALA A 150 9.82 7.36 6.26
C ALA A 150 10.71 6.96 5.06
N ALA A 151 10.26 6.00 4.25
CA ALA A 151 11.00 5.55 3.07
C ALA A 151 11.00 6.57 1.92
N ILE A 152 9.92 7.33 1.73
CA ILE A 152 9.83 8.34 0.66
C ILE A 152 10.39 9.71 1.06
N ALA A 153 10.48 10.02 2.35
CA ALA A 153 10.92 11.33 2.84
C ALA A 153 12.30 11.79 2.32
N PRO A 154 13.33 10.92 2.16
CA PRO A 154 14.62 11.32 1.61
C PRO A 154 14.59 11.84 0.17
N TYR A 155 13.49 11.61 -0.57
CA TYR A 155 13.34 12.00 -1.97
C TYR A 155 12.58 13.33 -2.15
N ALA A 156 12.24 14.02 -1.05
CA ALA A 156 11.41 15.23 -1.07
C ALA A 156 11.99 16.37 -1.92
N ASP A 157 13.32 16.52 -1.96
CA ASP A 157 13.98 17.58 -2.73
C ASP A 157 14.17 17.21 -4.22
N ALA A 158 14.34 15.92 -4.52
CA ALA A 158 14.62 15.44 -5.88
C ALA A 158 13.33 15.25 -6.72
N VAL A 159 12.20 15.01 -6.05
CA VAL A 159 10.85 14.87 -6.66
C VAL A 159 10.82 13.97 -7.92
N PRO A 160 11.44 12.76 -7.87
CA PRO A 160 11.59 11.91 -9.05
C PRO A 160 10.24 11.60 -9.70
N TYR A 161 10.21 11.59 -11.04
CA TYR A 161 9.02 11.29 -11.85
C TYR A 161 7.80 12.22 -11.61
N GLY A 162 7.99 13.33 -10.91
CA GLY A 162 6.93 14.26 -10.50
C GLY A 162 6.04 13.68 -9.40
N ILE A 163 6.57 12.78 -8.57
CA ILE A 163 5.87 12.22 -7.42
C ILE A 163 5.63 13.31 -6.37
N ASP A 164 4.41 13.44 -5.86
CA ASP A 164 4.07 14.43 -4.84
C ASP A 164 4.48 13.94 -3.44
N ILE A 165 5.79 13.89 -3.16
CA ILE A 165 6.32 13.37 -1.89
C ILE A 165 5.73 14.14 -0.70
N ALA A 166 5.68 15.47 -0.79
CA ALA A 166 5.14 16.31 0.28
C ALA A 166 3.64 16.04 0.50
N GLY A 167 2.84 15.96 -0.58
CA GLY A 167 1.43 15.63 -0.51
C GLY A 167 1.17 14.24 0.05
N LEU A 168 1.98 13.24 -0.34
CA LEU A 168 1.88 11.88 0.17
C LEU A 168 2.18 11.79 1.68
N ILE A 169 3.20 12.52 2.15
CA ILE A 169 3.54 12.58 3.58
C ILE A 169 2.40 13.24 4.37
N ALA A 170 1.86 14.36 3.86
CA ALA A 170 0.74 15.05 4.49
C ALA A 170 -0.51 14.17 4.56
N TRP A 171 -0.85 13.53 3.44
CA TRP A 171 -1.96 12.58 3.34
C TRP A 171 -1.81 11.41 4.32
N ALA A 172 -0.62 10.80 4.40
CA ALA A 172 -0.39 9.65 5.29
C ALA A 172 -0.58 10.04 6.76
N ARG A 173 -0.12 11.23 7.16
CA ARG A 173 -0.31 11.77 8.52
C ARG A 173 -1.78 12.01 8.84
N GLU A 174 -2.53 12.62 7.93
CA GLU A 174 -3.96 12.85 8.09
C GLU A 174 -4.72 11.53 8.24
N LEU A 175 -4.44 10.56 7.35
CA LEU A 175 -5.06 9.25 7.39
C LEU A 175 -4.73 8.51 8.70
N THR A 176 -3.48 8.53 9.15
CA THR A 176 -3.07 7.96 10.44
C THR A 176 -3.81 8.63 11.61
N GLY A 177 -4.07 9.94 11.54
CA GLY A 177 -4.86 10.67 12.53
C GLY A 177 -6.33 10.24 12.60
N HIS A 178 -6.93 9.87 11.47
CA HIS A 178 -8.30 9.34 11.40
C HIS A 178 -8.43 7.90 11.93
N LEU A 179 -7.34 7.13 11.99
CA LEU A 179 -7.32 5.75 12.46
C LEU A 179 -7.26 5.67 14.00
N ALA A 180 -8.29 6.22 14.66
CA ALA A 180 -8.37 6.44 16.11
C ALA A 180 -8.57 5.17 16.97
N GLY A 181 -8.87 4.01 16.38
CA GLY A 181 -9.02 2.77 17.13
C GLY A 181 -9.29 1.52 16.27
N PRO A 182 -9.22 0.31 16.85
CA PRO A 182 -9.52 -0.94 16.16
C PRO A 182 -10.90 -0.92 15.51
N GLY A 183 -11.02 -1.47 14.29
CA GLY A 183 -12.29 -1.51 13.55
C GLY A 183 -12.66 -0.22 12.83
N THR A 184 -11.91 0.87 13.03
CA THR A 184 -12.08 2.10 12.23
C THR A 184 -11.73 1.80 10.77
N THR A 185 -12.68 2.03 9.87
CA THR A 185 -12.51 1.84 8.43
C THR A 185 -12.56 3.17 7.71
N VAL A 186 -11.84 3.26 6.60
CA VAL A 186 -11.89 4.42 5.69
C VAL A 186 -12.35 3.97 4.30
N PRO A 187 -13.10 4.79 3.55
CA PRO A 187 -13.44 4.47 2.18
C PRO A 187 -12.18 4.53 1.31
N ALA A 188 -11.80 3.41 0.67
CA ALA A 188 -10.57 3.32 -0.10
C ALA A 188 -10.48 4.37 -1.22
N ALA A 189 -11.50 4.47 -2.08
CA ALA A 189 -11.52 5.45 -3.17
C ALA A 189 -11.59 6.90 -2.66
N GLY A 190 -12.37 7.16 -1.61
CA GLY A 190 -12.50 8.49 -1.02
C GLY A 190 -11.28 8.96 -0.23
N SER A 191 -10.39 8.02 0.14
CA SER A 191 -9.16 8.29 0.88
C SER A 191 -7.90 8.08 0.02
N ALA A 192 -8.06 7.92 -1.28
CA ALA A 192 -6.96 7.69 -2.20
C ALA A 192 -6.04 8.93 -2.32
N PRO A 193 -4.70 8.78 -2.21
CA PRO A 193 -3.79 9.89 -2.39
C PRO A 193 -3.64 10.27 -3.87
N ARG A 194 -3.05 11.44 -4.12
CA ARG A 194 -2.45 11.78 -5.40
C ARG A 194 -0.97 11.40 -5.40
N LEU A 195 -0.59 10.49 -6.29
CA LEU A 195 0.79 10.00 -6.40
C LEU A 195 1.70 11.04 -7.06
N ARG A 196 1.16 11.87 -7.95
CA ARG A 196 1.92 12.88 -8.70
C ARG A 196 1.34 14.26 -8.44
N ALA A 197 2.20 15.27 -8.41
CA ALA A 197 1.77 16.64 -8.25
C ALA A 197 0.90 17.02 -9.46
N ALA A 198 -0.28 17.58 -9.22
CA ALA A 198 -1.04 18.19 -10.30
C ALA A 198 -0.16 19.30 -10.90
N GLY A 199 0.21 19.19 -12.18
CA GLY A 199 1.11 20.12 -12.84
C GLY A 199 0.65 21.56 -12.65
N GLY A 200 1.23 22.25 -11.67
CA GLY A 200 0.78 23.54 -11.17
C GLY A 200 1.96 24.49 -11.04
N ARG A 201 2.25 25.17 -12.16
CA ARG A 201 3.04 26.40 -12.31
C ARG A 201 4.43 26.39 -11.64
N SER A 202 5.46 26.28 -12.48
CA SER A 202 6.75 26.94 -12.24
C SER A 202 6.47 28.31 -11.61
N GLY A 203 6.98 28.53 -10.40
CA GLY A 203 6.74 29.74 -9.64
C GLY A 203 7.02 30.95 -10.52
N ASN A 204 5.95 31.71 -10.78
CA ASN A 204 6.02 33.04 -11.34
C ASN A 204 6.86 33.86 -10.36
N HIS A 205 8.15 34.03 -10.66
CA HIS A 205 8.99 35.01 -9.98
C HIS A 205 8.38 36.36 -10.34
N PRO A 206 7.84 37.15 -9.39
CA PRO A 206 7.47 38.51 -9.72
C PRO A 206 8.76 39.21 -10.14
N ALA A 207 8.80 39.68 -11.39
CA ALA A 207 9.79 40.63 -11.84
C ALA A 207 9.77 41.78 -10.85
N VAL A 208 10.89 41.99 -10.16
CA VAL A 208 11.13 43.21 -9.40
C VAL A 208 11.35 44.32 -10.43
N ASP A 209 10.27 44.96 -10.85
CA ASP A 209 10.33 46.25 -11.52
C ASP A 209 10.77 47.29 -10.48
N GLY A 210 12.09 47.36 -10.28
CA GLY A 210 12.73 48.46 -9.57
C GLY A 210 12.81 49.67 -10.48
N ALA A 211 11.81 50.55 -10.41
CA ALA A 211 11.84 51.86 -11.06
C ALA A 211 11.42 52.99 -10.10
N GLY A 212 12.41 53.83 -9.79
CA GLY A 212 12.29 55.24 -9.39
C GLY A 212 12.00 55.51 -7.91
N ASP A 213 12.44 56.60 -7.29
CA ASP A 213 13.20 57.79 -7.73
C ASP A 213 13.70 58.51 -6.44
N ARG A 214 14.64 59.45 -6.65
CA ARG A 214 15.52 60.24 -5.77
C ARG A 214 14.81 61.02 -4.63
N PRO A 215 15.58 61.76 -3.79
CA PRO A 215 15.89 63.14 -4.20
C PRO A 215 17.37 63.53 -4.03
N ALA A 216 17.76 64.53 -4.81
CA ALA A 216 19.01 65.27 -4.66
C ALA A 216 18.72 66.64 -4.01
N ALA A 217 19.46 66.95 -2.95
CA ALA A 217 19.79 68.25 -2.33
C ALA A 217 20.62 67.87 -1.08
N ASP A 218 21.76 68.43 -0.68
CA ASP A 218 22.41 69.73 -0.87
C ASP A 218 23.93 69.54 -0.80
N GLY A 219 24.71 70.46 -1.40
CA GLY A 219 26.17 70.57 -1.22
C GLY A 219 26.89 71.17 -2.41
#